data_AF-A0A7Y6ZYL2-F1
#
_entry.id   AF-A0A7Y6ZYL2-F1
#
_cell.length_a   1.000
_cell.length_b   1.000
_cell.length_c   1.000
_cell.angle_alpha   90.00
_cell.angle_beta   90.00
_cell.angle_gamma   90.00
#
_symmetry.space_group_name_H-M   'P 1'
#
loop_
_entity.id
_entity.type
_entity.pdbx_description
1 polymer ?
#
loop_
_entity_poly.entity_id
_entity_poly.type
_entity_poly.pdbx_seq_one_letter_code
_entity_poly.pdbx_strand_id
1 'polypeptide(L)'
;MRIKVIGMLLLAITFNSGCTASYLDIFPALSDPALPTKAIAPEQLREDVDALIAGIIERHPDITRYADLDVVYQKAEALKNELTKPMTRQAFFKKVGALSHLFNDGHTFLLWPYQEYQDLQKQQVLTFPF
;
A
#
# COMPACT_ATOMS: atom_id res chain seq x y z
N MET A 1 7.60 -6.13 -54.99
CA MET A 1 6.46 -5.56 -54.22
C MET A 1 6.22 -6.23 -52.86
N ARG A 2 6.61 -7.50 -52.62
CA ARG A 2 6.37 -8.24 -51.37
C ARG A 2 7.24 -7.81 -50.16
N ILE A 3 8.47 -7.36 -50.38
CA ILE A 3 9.42 -6.98 -49.31
C ILE A 3 8.99 -5.70 -48.56
N LYS A 4 8.35 -4.74 -49.25
CA LYS A 4 7.86 -3.50 -48.63
C LYS A 4 6.71 -3.73 -47.66
N VAL A 5 5.86 -4.74 -47.93
CA VAL A 5 4.71 -5.08 -47.07
C VAL A 5 5.17 -5.74 -45.77
N ILE A 6 6.19 -6.60 -45.84
CA ILE A 6 6.76 -7.28 -44.66
C ILE A 6 7.46 -6.28 -43.73
N GLY A 7 8.23 -5.33 -44.29
CA GLY A 7 8.87 -4.27 -43.50
C GLY A 7 7.86 -3.35 -42.79
N MET A 8 6.72 -3.08 -43.43
CA MET A 8 5.66 -2.25 -42.85
C MET A 8 4.89 -2.98 -41.72
N LEU A 9 4.72 -4.30 -41.84
CA LEU A 9 4.14 -5.14 -40.78
C LEU A 9 5.06 -5.26 -39.55
N LEU A 10 6.37 -5.43 -39.75
CA LEU A 10 7.35 -5.49 -38.66
C LEU A 10 7.45 -4.16 -37.90
N LEU A 11 7.31 -3.03 -38.60
CA LEU A 11 7.26 -1.72 -37.97
C LEU A 11 5.95 -1.53 -37.15
N ALA A 12 4.81 -2.02 -37.63
CA ALA A 12 3.53 -1.95 -36.90
C ALA A 12 3.52 -2.80 -35.62
N ILE A 13 4.27 -3.91 -35.58
CA ILE A 13 4.37 -4.79 -34.41
C ILE A 13 5.22 -4.13 -33.30
N THR A 14 6.25 -3.35 -33.64
CA THR A 14 7.12 -2.68 -32.66
C THR A 14 6.48 -1.45 -31.99
N PHE A 15 5.48 -0.82 -32.64
CA PHE A 15 4.73 0.31 -32.05
C PHE A 15 3.62 -0.11 -31.06
N ASN A 16 3.21 -1.38 -31.04
CA ASN A 16 2.15 -1.85 -30.13
C ASN A 16 2.67 -2.36 -28.77
N SER A 17 3.98 -2.52 -28.61
CA SER A 17 4.58 -3.00 -27.35
C SER A 17 4.66 -1.93 -26.25
N GLY A 18 4.38 -0.66 -26.57
CA GLY A 18 4.45 0.46 -25.61
C GLY A 18 3.17 0.72 -24.79
N CYS A 19 2.10 -0.06 -24.99
CA CYS A 19 0.77 0.25 -24.44
C CYS A 19 0.28 -0.67 -23.29
N THR A 20 1.13 -1.52 -22.71
CA THR A 20 0.62 -2.54 -21.75
C THR A 20 0.76 -2.14 -20.28
N ALA A 21 1.73 -1.31 -19.92
CA ALA A 21 1.80 -0.73 -18.58
C ALA A 21 1.09 0.62 -18.59
N SER A 22 -0.10 0.69 -17.98
CA SER A 22 -0.74 1.98 -17.70
C SER A 22 0.19 2.75 -16.75
N TYR A 23 0.86 3.78 -17.26
CA TYR A 23 1.63 4.71 -16.42
C TYR A 23 0.74 5.46 -15.41
N LEU A 24 -0.59 5.29 -15.51
CA LEU A 24 -1.59 5.75 -14.55
C LEU A 24 -1.87 4.71 -13.44
N ASP A 25 -1.25 3.52 -13.48
CA ASP A 25 -1.43 2.51 -12.45
C ASP A 25 -0.53 2.85 -11.24
N ILE A 26 -0.99 3.83 -10.47
CA ILE A 26 -0.31 4.32 -9.26
C ILE A 26 -0.19 3.26 -8.15
N PHE A 27 -0.85 2.10 -8.32
CA PHE A 27 -0.79 0.96 -7.44
C PHE A 27 -0.47 -0.32 -8.25
N PRO A 28 0.81 -0.64 -8.48
CA PRO A 28 1.18 -1.82 -9.26
C PRO A 28 0.69 -3.11 -8.59
N ALA A 29 0.68 -4.21 -9.36
CA ALA A 29 0.40 -5.53 -8.81
C ALA A 29 1.36 -5.87 -7.65
N LEU A 30 0.87 -6.65 -6.69
CA LEU A 30 1.70 -7.15 -5.60
C LEU A 30 2.80 -8.06 -6.14
N SER A 31 4.00 -7.94 -5.57
CA SER A 31 5.14 -8.78 -5.93
C SER A 31 4.90 -10.27 -5.64
N ASP A 32 4.06 -10.56 -4.64
CA ASP A 32 3.59 -11.89 -4.29
C ASP A 32 2.05 -11.90 -4.34
N PRO A 33 1.43 -12.64 -5.30
CA PRO A 33 -0.02 -12.75 -5.42
C PRO A 33 -0.73 -13.34 -4.19
N ALA A 34 -0.01 -14.02 -3.30
CA ALA A 34 -0.59 -14.60 -2.09
C ALA A 34 -0.70 -13.59 -0.93
N LEU A 35 -0.05 -12.42 -1.03
CA LEU A 35 -0.03 -11.41 0.04
C LEU A 35 -1.42 -10.98 0.59
N PRO A 36 -2.49 -10.87 -0.21
CA PRO A 36 -3.81 -10.49 0.29
C PRO A 36 -4.35 -11.42 1.39
N THR A 37 -4.07 -12.72 1.27
CA THR A 37 -4.61 -13.77 2.15
C THR A 37 -3.56 -14.37 3.07
N LYS A 38 -2.27 -14.09 2.84
CA LYS A 38 -1.16 -14.55 3.66
C LYS A 38 -1.27 -14.03 5.09
N ALA A 39 -1.16 -14.94 6.06
CA ALA A 39 -1.00 -14.60 7.45
C ALA A 39 0.45 -14.17 7.70
N ILE A 40 0.65 -12.90 8.09
CA ILE A 40 1.96 -12.32 8.40
C ILE A 40 2.24 -12.57 9.88
N ALA A 41 3.47 -12.99 10.20
CA ALA A 41 3.88 -13.29 11.56
C ALA A 41 3.88 -12.03 12.46
N PRO A 42 3.54 -12.16 13.76
CA PRO A 42 3.55 -11.04 14.70
C PRO A 42 4.83 -10.21 14.73
N GLU A 43 5.98 -10.86 14.60
CA GLU A 43 7.31 -10.24 14.60
C GLU A 43 7.43 -9.24 13.45
N GLN A 44 7.07 -9.67 12.23
CA GLN A 44 7.10 -8.82 11.04
C GLN A 44 6.11 -7.66 11.15
N LEU A 45 4.92 -7.88 11.74
CA LEU A 45 3.94 -6.81 11.93
C LEU A 45 4.44 -5.74 12.90
N ARG A 46 5.20 -6.12 13.93
CA ARG A 46 5.82 -5.17 14.86
C ARG A 46 6.92 -4.37 14.17
N GLU A 47 7.73 -5.02 13.34
CA GLU A 47 8.71 -4.33 12.48
C GLU A 47 8.04 -3.34 11.51
N ASP A 48 6.90 -3.70 10.94
CA ASP A 48 6.13 -2.81 10.06
C ASP A 48 5.58 -1.57 10.80
N VAL A 49 5.23 -1.69 12.09
CA VAL A 49 4.88 -0.53 12.93
C VAL A 49 6.09 0.40 13.09
N ASP A 50 7.25 -0.16 13.39
CA ASP A 50 8.49 0.63 13.55
C ASP A 50 8.88 1.31 12.23
N ALA A 51 8.78 0.60 11.11
CA ALA A 51 9.05 1.13 9.78
C ALA A 51 8.09 2.27 9.39
N LEU A 52 6.80 2.17 9.75
CA LEU A 52 5.83 3.24 9.53
C LEU A 52 6.24 4.52 10.27
N ILE A 53 6.52 4.42 11.57
CA ILE A 53 6.87 5.58 12.40
C ILE A 53 8.19 6.19 11.95
N ALA A 54 9.24 5.37 11.78
CA ALA A 54 10.53 5.84 11.31
C ALA A 54 10.43 6.53 9.94
N GLY A 55 9.69 5.93 9.02
CA GLY A 55 9.51 6.49 7.67
C GLY A 55 8.76 7.82 7.65
N ILE A 56 7.83 8.06 8.58
CA ILE A 56 7.14 9.35 8.70
C ILE A 56 8.11 10.41 9.24
N ILE A 57 8.85 10.08 10.31
CA ILE A 57 9.81 11.00 10.92
C ILE A 57 10.91 11.40 9.95
N GLU A 58 11.40 10.44 9.16
CA GLU A 58 12.48 10.68 8.20
C GLU A 58 12.05 11.57 7.03
N ARG A 59 10.81 11.40 6.53
CA ARG A 59 10.38 12.00 5.25
C ARG A 59 9.47 13.21 5.41
N HIS A 60 8.79 13.37 6.53
CA HIS A 60 7.88 14.49 6.74
C HIS A 60 8.67 15.77 7.07
N PRO A 61 8.38 16.91 6.42
CA PRO A 61 9.20 18.12 6.53
C PRO A 61 9.20 18.75 7.94
N ASP A 62 8.12 18.62 8.70
CA ASP A 62 8.01 19.16 10.07
C ASP A 62 6.90 18.44 10.87
N ILE A 63 7.09 17.15 11.19
CA ILE A 63 6.02 16.35 11.84
C ILE A 63 5.76 16.79 13.28
N THR A 64 6.81 17.28 13.95
CA THR A 64 6.77 17.76 15.34
C THR A 64 5.87 18.97 15.56
N ARG A 65 5.54 19.70 14.49
CA ARG A 65 4.56 20.79 14.54
C ARG A 65 3.12 20.29 14.74
N TYR A 66 2.82 19.06 14.33
CA TYR A 66 1.48 18.50 14.31
C TYR A 66 1.30 17.36 15.32
N ALA A 67 2.34 16.55 15.51
CA ALA A 67 2.29 15.35 16.34
C ALA A 67 3.08 15.52 17.65
N ASP A 68 2.51 15.01 18.74
CA ASP A 68 3.26 14.72 19.97
C ASP A 68 3.96 13.37 19.80
N LEU A 69 5.27 13.39 19.55
CA LEU A 69 6.02 12.17 19.25
C LEU A 69 6.09 11.21 20.44
N ASP A 70 6.07 11.70 21.68
CA ASP A 70 6.08 10.84 22.86
C ASP A 70 4.77 10.03 22.93
N VAL A 71 3.64 10.67 22.63
CA VAL A 71 2.34 9.99 22.52
C VAL A 71 2.32 9.01 21.35
N VAL A 72 2.88 9.38 20.19
CA VAL A 72 2.98 8.49 19.02
C VAL A 72 3.77 7.22 19.39
N TYR A 73 4.95 7.36 19.98
CA TYR A 73 5.77 6.21 20.38
C TYR A 73 5.07 5.35 21.43
N GLN A 74 4.45 5.97 22.44
CA GLN A 74 3.70 5.22 23.47
C GLN A 74 2.57 4.39 22.84
N LYS A 75 1.82 4.96 21.89
CA LYS A 75 0.73 4.26 21.19
C LYS A 75 1.25 3.19 20.24
N ALA A 76 2.38 3.42 19.58
CA ALA A 76 3.03 2.41 18.76
C ALA A 76 3.49 1.21 19.60
N GLU A 77 4.12 1.43 20.75
CA GLU A 77 4.52 0.35 21.67
C GLU A 77 3.30 -0.43 22.20
N ALA A 78 2.24 0.27 22.60
CA ALA A 78 1.00 -0.36 23.02
C ALA A 78 0.42 -1.26 21.91
N LEU A 79 0.36 -0.76 20.67
CA LEU A 79 -0.08 -1.53 19.51
C LEU A 79 0.81 -2.76 19.29
N LYS A 80 2.14 -2.61 19.32
CA LYS A 80 3.08 -3.73 19.14
C LYS A 80 2.83 -4.85 20.16
N ASN A 81 2.51 -4.50 21.40
CA ASN A 81 2.18 -5.48 22.45
C ASN A 81 0.86 -6.24 22.20
N GLU A 82 -0.07 -5.66 21.44
CA GLU A 82 -1.31 -6.35 21.04
C GLU A 82 -1.12 -7.31 19.85
N LEU A 83 -0.08 -7.07 19.04
CA LEU A 83 0.24 -7.88 17.86
C LEU A 83 0.87 -9.21 18.29
N THR A 84 0.01 -10.14 18.69
CA THR A 84 0.39 -11.45 19.28
C THR A 84 -0.02 -12.65 18.41
N LYS A 85 -0.77 -12.41 17.32
CA LYS A 85 -1.27 -13.45 16.43
C LYS A 85 -1.01 -13.09 14.97
N PRO A 86 -0.71 -14.08 14.12
CA PRO A 86 -0.62 -13.84 12.69
C PRO A 86 -1.92 -13.26 12.13
N MET A 87 -1.83 -12.34 11.18
CA MET A 87 -3.00 -11.76 10.52
C MET A 87 -2.70 -11.31 9.09
N THR A 88 -3.75 -11.06 8.31
CA THR A 88 -3.60 -10.56 6.93
C THR A 88 -3.27 -9.07 6.92
N ARG A 89 -2.79 -8.57 5.77
CA ARG A 89 -2.53 -7.14 5.53
C ARG A 89 -3.77 -6.28 5.84
N GLN A 90 -4.95 -6.71 5.43
CA GLN A 90 -6.20 -5.99 5.69
C GLN A 90 -6.54 -5.94 7.18
N ALA A 91 -6.34 -7.03 7.92
CA ALA A 91 -6.56 -7.07 9.35
C ALA A 91 -5.56 -6.19 10.11
N PHE A 92 -4.29 -6.22 9.68
CA PHE A 92 -3.25 -5.34 10.22
C PHE A 92 -3.53 -3.87 9.94
N PHE A 93 -3.93 -3.51 8.72
CA PHE A 93 -4.29 -2.13 8.33
C PHE A 93 -5.32 -1.52 9.28
N LYS A 94 -6.35 -2.28 9.67
CA LYS A 94 -7.37 -1.82 10.64
C LYS A 94 -6.79 -1.50 12.01
N LYS A 95 -5.73 -2.20 12.43
CA LYS A 95 -5.05 -1.95 13.70
C LYS A 95 -4.06 -0.80 13.60
N VAL A 96 -3.12 -0.86 12.66
CA VAL A 96 -2.07 0.16 12.51
C VAL A 96 -2.62 1.51 12.03
N GLY A 97 -3.73 1.50 11.28
CA GLY A 97 -4.44 2.72 10.89
C GLY A 97 -4.94 3.55 12.07
N ALA A 98 -5.07 2.97 13.27
CA ALA A 98 -5.35 3.70 14.50
C ALA A 98 -4.21 4.66 14.88
N LEU A 99 -3.00 4.52 14.35
CA LEU A 99 -1.93 5.49 14.58
C LEU A 99 -2.06 6.75 13.72
N SER A 100 -2.72 6.66 12.54
CA SER A 100 -2.75 7.75 11.56
C SER A 100 -3.28 9.08 12.11
N HIS A 101 -4.28 9.03 13.00
CA HIS A 101 -4.86 10.26 13.57
C HIS A 101 -3.90 10.99 14.52
N LEU A 102 -2.90 10.31 15.09
CA LEU A 102 -1.95 10.90 16.03
C LEU A 102 -0.98 11.87 15.35
N PHE A 103 -0.84 11.77 14.02
CA PHE A 103 -0.02 12.69 13.24
C PHE A 103 -0.65 14.08 13.09
N ASN A 104 -1.97 14.20 13.29
CA ASN A 104 -2.75 15.44 13.18
C ASN A 104 -2.47 16.27 11.90
N ASP A 105 -2.15 15.58 10.80
CA ASP A 105 -1.89 16.19 9.51
C ASP A 105 -2.74 15.52 8.42
N GLY A 106 -3.47 16.34 7.66
CA GLY A 106 -4.32 15.88 6.56
C GLY A 106 -3.55 15.32 5.36
N HIS A 107 -2.23 15.51 5.31
CA HIS A 107 -1.34 14.99 4.27
C HIS A 107 -0.50 13.80 4.71
N THR A 108 -0.62 13.38 5.98
CA THR A 108 0.07 12.22 6.55
C THR A 108 -0.96 11.16 6.91
N PHE A 109 -1.20 10.23 5.98
CA PHE A 109 -2.20 9.18 6.16
C PHE A 109 -1.75 7.85 5.57
N LEU A 110 -2.30 6.77 6.14
CA LEU A 110 -2.08 5.42 5.64
C LEU A 110 -3.09 5.09 4.54
N LEU A 111 -2.59 4.69 3.37
CA LEU A 111 -3.42 4.25 2.26
C LEU A 111 -3.95 2.83 2.50
N TRP A 112 -5.23 2.61 2.20
CA TRP A 112 -5.82 1.27 2.22
C TRP A 112 -5.06 0.32 1.28
N PRO A 113 -4.89 -0.98 1.61
CA PRO A 113 -4.35 -1.99 0.70
C PRO A 113 -5.13 -2.05 -0.63
N TYR A 114 -4.67 -1.31 -1.64
CA TYR A 114 -5.50 -0.96 -2.79
C TYR A 114 -5.84 -2.16 -3.67
N GLN A 115 -4.96 -3.17 -3.73
CA GLN A 115 -5.22 -4.41 -4.48
C GLN A 115 -6.38 -5.19 -3.86
N GLU A 116 -6.44 -5.29 -2.52
CA GLU A 116 -7.59 -5.86 -1.82
C GLU A 116 -8.87 -5.06 -2.05
N TYR A 117 -8.79 -3.73 -2.13
CA TYR A 117 -9.94 -2.88 -2.48
C TYR A 117 -10.43 -3.15 -3.92
N GLN A 118 -9.52 -3.21 -4.89
CA GLN A 118 -9.87 -3.54 -6.28
C GLN A 118 -10.54 -4.91 -6.38
N ASP A 119 -10.06 -5.89 -5.62
CA ASP A 119 -10.66 -7.24 -5.62
C ASP A 119 -12.07 -7.25 -5.04
N LEU A 120 -12.34 -6.45 -4.00
CA LEU A 120 -13.70 -6.24 -3.49
C LEU A 120 -14.61 -5.58 -4.53
N GLN A 121 -14.12 -4.57 -5.26
CA GLN A 121 -14.89 -3.91 -6.32
C GLN A 121 -15.25 -4.88 -7.46
N LYS A 122 -14.32 -5.73 -7.89
CA LYS A 122 -14.58 -6.77 -8.91
C LYS A 122 -15.66 -7.76 -8.44
N GLN A 123 -15.71 -8.02 -7.14
CA GLN A 123 -16.72 -8.87 -6.51
C GLN A 123 -18.05 -8.14 -6.22
N GLN A 124 -18.17 -6.87 -6.62
CA GLN A 124 -19.34 -6.03 -6.37
C GLN A 124 -19.67 -5.88 -4.87
N VAL A 125 -18.67 -6.01 -4.01
CA VAL A 125 -18.81 -5.78 -2.58
C VAL A 125 -18.87 -4.28 -2.31
N LEU A 126 -19.89 -3.85 -1.57
CA LEU A 126 -20.02 -2.47 -1.12
C LEU A 126 -18.91 -2.11 -0.12
N THR A 127 -18.34 -0.93 -0.28
CA THR A 127 -17.37 -0.34 0.65
C THR A 127 -17.99 0.93 1.25
N PHE A 128 -17.47 1.50 2.34
CA PHE A 128 -18.07 2.73 2.88
C PHE A 128 -17.97 3.90 1.86
N PRO A 129 -18.95 4.82 1.77
CA PRO A 129 -20.23 4.88 2.49
C PRO A 129 -21.41 4.28 1.69
N PHE A 130 -21.27 3.04 1.20
CA PHE A 130 -22.27 2.40 0.34
C PHE A 130 -23.03 1.30 1.08
#